data_AF-A0A5K1HRS3-F1
#
_entry.id   AF-A0A5K1HRS3-F1
#
_cell.length_a   1.000
_cell.length_b   1.000
_cell.length_c   1.000
_cell.angle_alpha   90.00
_cell.angle_beta   90.00
_cell.angle_gamma   90.00
#
_symmetry.space_group_name_H-M   'P 1'
#
loop_
_entity.id
_entity.type
_entity.pdbx_description
1 polymer ?
#
loop_
_entity_poly.entity_id
_entity_poly.type
_entity_poly.pdbx_seq_one_letter_code
_entity_poly.pdbx_strand_id
1 'polypeptide(L)'
;MVAAGNSLALTRGIQEEEVGPARYRQEFLTIAWEQIHLRNIYPFQYFSIGASLIPFIEHNDANRALMSSNMQRQAVPLSQSEKCIVGTGLERQAALDSGGSAIAEREGKIIYTDAEKIVLSGNGDTISIPLVMYQRSNKNTWMHQKPQVHRGKCLKKGQILADGAATVGGELALGKNVSVAYMPWEGYNSEDAVLISERLVYDDIYTSFHIRKYEIQTHVTSQGPERITNEIPHLEPYLLRNLDRNGIVMLGSWVETGDVLVGKLTPQTAKESSYAPEDRLLRAILGIQVSTAKETCLKLPIGGRGRVIDVRWGQKRGVPFIIQK
;
A
#
# COMPACT_ATOMS: atom_id res chain seq x y z
N MET A 1 -44.45 5.69 -2.90
CA MET A 1 -43.83 6.44 -4.01
C MET A 1 -42.62 7.18 -3.50
N VAL A 2 -41.53 7.16 -4.26
CA VAL A 2 -40.31 7.92 -3.95
C VAL A 2 -40.10 8.96 -5.05
N ALA A 3 -40.00 10.24 -4.69
CA ALA A 3 -39.68 11.29 -5.67
C ALA A 3 -38.28 11.07 -6.28
N ALA A 4 -38.15 11.31 -7.59
CA ALA A 4 -36.89 11.10 -8.32
C ALA A 4 -35.91 12.28 -8.22
N GLY A 5 -36.33 13.45 -7.73
CA GLY A 5 -35.51 14.66 -7.66
C GLY A 5 -35.56 15.38 -6.31
N ASN A 6 -34.54 16.21 -6.06
CA ASN A 6 -34.40 17.06 -4.87
C ASN A 6 -34.69 18.55 -5.15
N SER A 7 -35.15 18.90 -6.36
CA SER A 7 -35.17 20.25 -6.92
C SER A 7 -36.10 21.27 -6.25
N LEU A 8 -36.92 20.91 -5.25
CA LEU A 8 -37.97 21.79 -4.72
C LEU A 8 -37.93 21.98 -3.19
N ALA A 9 -36.73 22.05 -2.60
CA ALA A 9 -36.58 22.12 -1.14
C ALA A 9 -35.88 23.38 -0.59
N LEU A 10 -35.83 24.49 -1.32
CA LEU A 10 -35.23 25.73 -0.79
C LEU A 10 -36.22 26.61 -0.02
N THR A 11 -37.53 26.41 -0.14
CA THR A 11 -38.50 27.27 0.55
C THR A 11 -39.74 26.47 0.91
N ARG A 12 -40.09 26.42 2.21
CA ARG A 12 -41.25 25.72 2.80
C ARG A 12 -42.64 26.16 2.25
N GLY A 13 -42.69 27.01 1.23
CA GLY A 13 -43.92 27.63 0.73
C GLY A 13 -44.00 27.82 -0.78
N ILE A 14 -43.13 27.20 -1.59
CA ILE A 14 -43.23 27.29 -3.05
C ILE A 14 -43.73 25.95 -3.60
N GLN A 15 -45.04 25.86 -3.82
CA GLN A 15 -45.68 24.86 -4.70
C GLN A 15 -45.52 25.35 -6.15
N GLU A 16 -44.35 25.16 -6.75
CA GLU A 16 -44.17 25.51 -8.18
C GLU A 16 -44.47 24.35 -9.13
N GLU A 17 -44.54 23.09 -8.64
CA GLU A 17 -44.96 21.94 -9.44
C GLU A 17 -46.09 21.16 -8.75
N GLU A 18 -47.28 21.14 -9.36
CA GLU A 18 -48.41 20.31 -8.91
C GLU A 18 -48.14 18.80 -9.10
N VAL A 19 -47.26 18.45 -10.03
CA VAL A 19 -46.97 17.08 -10.47
C VAL A 19 -45.46 16.88 -10.59
N GLY A 20 -44.93 15.80 -10.02
CA GLY A 20 -43.48 15.51 -10.01
C GLY A 20 -43.15 14.07 -10.42
N PRO A 21 -41.94 13.81 -10.95
CA PRO A 21 -41.50 12.47 -11.29
C PRO A 21 -41.25 11.65 -10.02
N ALA A 22 -41.87 10.48 -9.95
CA ALA A 22 -41.73 9.54 -8.85
C ALA A 22 -41.57 8.12 -9.36
N ARG A 23 -40.87 7.31 -8.57
CA ARG A 23 -40.73 5.88 -8.80
C ARG A 23 -41.75 5.12 -7.94
N TYR A 24 -42.52 4.25 -8.58
CA TYR A 24 -43.45 3.33 -7.92
C TYR A 24 -43.38 1.96 -8.59
N ARG A 25 -43.16 0.88 -7.82
CA ARG A 25 -43.05 -0.50 -8.34
C ARG A 25 -42.14 -0.66 -9.58
N GLN A 26 -40.98 0.02 -9.56
CA GLN A 26 -39.98 0.04 -10.64
C GLN A 26 -40.35 0.85 -11.89
N GLU A 27 -41.53 1.46 -11.94
CA GLU A 27 -41.94 2.35 -13.01
C GLU A 27 -41.69 3.82 -12.63
N PHE A 28 -41.35 4.62 -13.63
CA PHE A 28 -41.25 6.07 -13.51
C PHE A 28 -42.58 6.69 -13.93
N LEU A 29 -43.24 7.35 -12.98
CA LEU A 29 -44.55 7.96 -13.14
C LEU A 29 -44.49 9.45 -12.80
N THR A 30 -45.34 10.24 -13.43
CA THR A 30 -45.53 11.65 -13.09
C THR A 30 -46.81 11.74 -12.25
N ILE A 31 -46.69 12.05 -10.97
CA ILE A 31 -47.80 12.01 -10.00
C ILE A 31 -47.94 13.32 -9.23
N ALA A 32 -49.16 13.58 -8.77
CA ALA A 32 -49.43 14.74 -7.93
C ALA A 32 -48.57 14.70 -6.65
N TRP A 33 -48.07 15.88 -6.25
CA TRP A 33 -47.17 16.01 -5.11
C TRP A 33 -47.73 15.41 -3.81
N GLU A 34 -49.03 15.53 -3.59
CA GLU A 34 -49.74 15.01 -2.40
C GLU A 34 -49.65 13.48 -2.27
N GLN A 35 -49.44 12.77 -3.39
CA GLN A 35 -49.34 11.31 -3.41
C GLN A 35 -47.90 10.82 -3.15
N ILE A 36 -46.92 11.73 -3.06
CA ILE A 36 -45.52 11.41 -2.79
C ILE A 36 -45.31 11.24 -1.29
N HIS A 37 -45.08 10.00 -0.87
CA HIS A 37 -44.90 9.63 0.53
C HIS A 37 -43.45 9.77 1.02
N LEU A 38 -42.47 9.55 0.12
CA LEU A 38 -41.05 9.52 0.45
C LEU A 38 -40.24 10.31 -0.58
N ARG A 39 -39.07 10.80 -0.16
CA ARG A 39 -38.13 11.53 -1.01
C ARG A 39 -36.72 11.02 -0.79
N ASN A 40 -35.89 11.13 -1.82
CA ASN A 40 -34.47 10.88 -1.68
C ASN A 40 -33.84 11.98 -0.83
N ILE A 41 -32.94 11.60 0.08
CA ILE A 41 -32.24 12.55 0.94
C ILE A 41 -31.02 13.09 0.19
N TYR A 42 -30.33 12.22 -0.56
CA TYR A 42 -29.09 12.54 -1.25
C TYR A 42 -29.09 11.98 -2.68
N PRO A 43 -28.73 12.77 -3.71
CA PRO A 43 -28.71 12.30 -5.10
C PRO A 43 -27.80 11.09 -5.33
N PHE A 44 -26.67 11.01 -4.60
CA PHE A 44 -25.73 9.89 -4.76
C PHE A 44 -26.08 8.65 -3.92
N GLN A 45 -27.25 8.59 -3.28
CA GLN A 45 -27.65 7.45 -2.46
C GLN A 45 -27.67 6.11 -3.22
N TYR A 46 -27.80 6.16 -4.55
CA TYR A 46 -27.78 4.97 -5.41
C TYR A 46 -26.38 4.47 -5.75
N PHE A 47 -25.34 5.29 -5.57
CA PHE A 47 -23.98 4.97 -5.97
C PHE A 47 -23.19 4.40 -4.79
N SER A 48 -22.22 3.55 -5.11
CA SER A 48 -21.22 3.11 -4.13
C SER A 48 -20.28 4.27 -3.76
N ILE A 49 -19.52 4.14 -2.68
CA ILE A 49 -18.53 5.17 -2.30
C ILE A 49 -17.52 5.42 -3.43
N GLY A 50 -17.06 4.37 -4.13
CA GLY A 50 -16.10 4.50 -5.23
C GLY A 50 -16.68 5.22 -6.44
N ALA A 51 -17.93 4.95 -6.79
CA ALA A 51 -18.61 5.68 -7.86
C ALA A 51 -18.90 7.14 -7.45
N SER A 52 -19.25 7.37 -6.19
CA SER A 52 -19.53 8.72 -5.66
C SER A 52 -18.30 9.62 -5.55
N LEU A 53 -17.08 9.06 -5.67
CA LEU A 53 -15.82 9.81 -5.74
C LEU A 53 -15.47 10.25 -7.17
N ILE A 54 -16.22 9.82 -8.19
CA ILE A 54 -15.99 10.23 -9.58
C ILE A 54 -16.67 11.60 -9.80
N PRO A 55 -15.91 12.69 -10.05
CA PRO A 55 -16.51 13.96 -10.41
C PRO A 55 -17.18 13.85 -11.79
N PHE A 56 -18.29 14.58 -11.97
CA PHE A 56 -19.06 14.60 -13.22
C PHE A 56 -19.53 13.21 -13.68
N ILE A 57 -19.86 12.30 -12.75
CA ILE A 57 -20.32 10.94 -13.08
C ILE A 57 -21.55 10.93 -13.98
N GLU A 58 -22.40 11.95 -13.87
CA GLU A 58 -23.60 12.14 -14.71
C GLU A 58 -23.28 12.34 -16.20
N HIS A 59 -22.05 12.75 -16.53
CA HIS A 59 -21.56 12.90 -17.91
C HIS A 59 -20.79 11.67 -18.42
N ASN A 60 -20.65 10.63 -17.60
CA ASN A 60 -19.92 9.42 -17.95
C ASN A 60 -20.89 8.27 -18.24
N ASP A 61 -20.57 7.44 -19.23
CA ASP A 61 -21.31 6.19 -19.44
C ASP A 61 -21.06 5.19 -18.29
N ALA A 62 -22.02 4.29 -18.09
CA ALA A 62 -22.00 3.35 -16.99
C ALA A 62 -20.78 2.41 -17.00
N ASN A 63 -20.28 2.03 -18.19
CA ASN A 63 -19.14 1.12 -18.29
C ASN A 63 -17.84 1.83 -17.87
N ARG A 64 -17.63 3.07 -18.31
CA ARG A 64 -16.47 3.88 -17.86
C ARG A 64 -16.55 4.22 -16.38
N ALA A 65 -17.73 4.51 -15.85
CA ALA A 65 -17.92 4.73 -14.42
C ALA A 65 -17.57 3.47 -13.59
N LEU A 66 -18.00 2.30 -14.05
CA LEU A 66 -17.65 1.01 -13.42
C LEU A 66 -16.14 0.75 -13.45
N MET A 67 -15.50 0.92 -14.61
CA MET A 67 -14.05 0.76 -14.74
C MET A 67 -13.30 1.73 -13.82
N SER A 68 -13.70 3.00 -13.80
CA SER A 68 -13.08 4.04 -12.98
C SER A 68 -13.16 3.70 -11.49
N SER A 69 -14.32 3.28 -11.00
CA SER A 69 -14.48 2.88 -9.60
C SER A 69 -13.62 1.66 -9.24
N ASN A 70 -13.37 0.74 -10.18
CA ASN A 70 -12.50 -0.41 -9.96
C ASN A 70 -11.02 -0.02 -9.97
N MET A 71 -10.61 0.82 -10.92
CA MET A 71 -9.24 1.32 -11.05
C MET A 71 -8.83 2.18 -9.84
N GLN A 72 -9.74 2.99 -9.29
CA GLN A 72 -9.50 3.74 -8.05
C GLN A 72 -9.07 2.83 -6.89
N ARG A 73 -9.65 1.64 -6.75
CA ARG A 73 -9.29 0.67 -5.69
C ARG A 73 -7.93 0.00 -5.91
N GLN A 74 -7.36 0.14 -7.09
CA GLN A 74 -6.06 -0.41 -7.47
C GLN A 74 -4.95 0.64 -7.36
N ALA A 75 -5.29 1.91 -7.14
CA ALA A 75 -4.32 2.98 -6.94
C ALA A 75 -3.35 2.64 -5.80
N VAL A 76 -2.06 2.85 -6.04
CA VAL A 76 -1.00 2.62 -5.07
C VAL A 76 -0.63 3.97 -4.43
N PRO A 77 -0.51 4.04 -3.09
CA PRO A 77 -0.08 5.26 -2.43
C PRO A 77 1.30 5.73 -2.93
N LEU A 78 1.39 7.03 -3.23
CA LEU A 78 2.60 7.66 -3.73
C LEU A 78 3.47 8.15 -2.56
N SER A 79 4.76 8.36 -2.81
CA SER A 79 5.69 8.98 -1.86
C SER A 79 5.17 10.37 -1.42
N GLN A 80 4.66 11.11 -2.40
CA GLN A 80 4.00 12.39 -2.23
C GLN A 80 2.62 12.29 -2.89
N SER A 81 1.55 12.15 -2.10
CA SER A 81 0.18 12.29 -2.60
C SER A 81 -0.24 13.75 -2.63
N GLU A 82 -1.29 14.06 -3.38
CA GLU A 82 -1.89 15.39 -3.43
C GLU A 82 -3.40 15.33 -3.39
N LYS A 83 -4.02 16.32 -2.76
CA LYS A 83 -5.47 16.49 -2.77
C LYS A 83 -5.96 16.68 -4.20
N CYS A 84 -7.08 16.07 -4.56
CA CYS A 84 -7.69 16.32 -5.86
C CYS A 84 -8.07 17.80 -5.98
N ILE A 85 -7.76 18.43 -7.11
CA ILE A 85 -8.24 19.79 -7.41
C ILE A 85 -9.75 19.77 -7.70
N VAL A 86 -10.21 18.70 -8.34
CA VAL A 86 -11.62 18.44 -8.65
C VAL A 86 -12.06 17.21 -7.88
N GLY A 87 -12.95 17.41 -6.91
CA GLY A 87 -13.49 16.35 -6.05
C GLY A 87 -15.01 16.47 -5.88
N THR A 88 -15.61 15.49 -5.19
CA THR A 88 -17.05 15.43 -4.93
C THR A 88 -17.43 15.89 -3.51
N GLY A 89 -16.45 16.09 -2.64
CA GLY A 89 -16.61 16.45 -1.23
C GLY A 89 -16.72 15.23 -0.30
N LEU A 90 -16.83 14.02 -0.86
CA LEU A 90 -16.88 12.77 -0.09
C LEU A 90 -15.49 12.23 0.28
N GLU A 91 -14.42 12.81 -0.26
CA GLU A 91 -13.03 12.40 -0.02
C GLU A 91 -12.67 12.45 1.46
N ARG A 92 -13.15 13.46 2.18
CA ARG A 92 -12.91 13.61 3.62
C ARG A 92 -13.62 12.53 4.42
N GLN A 93 -14.89 12.26 4.11
CA GLN A 93 -15.66 11.22 4.80
C GLN A 93 -15.05 9.84 4.52
N ALA A 94 -14.69 9.55 3.26
CA ALA A 94 -14.05 8.31 2.86
C ALA A 94 -12.70 8.10 3.58
N ALA A 95 -11.89 9.14 3.70
CA ALA A 95 -10.61 9.09 4.41
C ALA A 95 -10.79 8.82 5.91
N LEU A 96 -11.74 9.50 6.56
CA LEU A 96 -12.05 9.31 7.98
C LEU A 96 -12.57 7.90 8.28
N ASP A 97 -13.53 7.43 7.49
CA ASP A 97 -14.18 6.13 7.71
C ASP A 97 -13.27 4.95 7.33
N SER A 98 -12.21 5.18 6.54
CA SER A 98 -11.24 4.14 6.16
C SER A 98 -10.40 3.63 7.34
N GLY A 99 -10.25 4.40 8.42
CA GLY A 99 -9.37 4.08 9.54
C GLY A 99 -7.85 4.15 9.21
N GLY A 100 -7.47 4.64 8.03
CA GLY A 100 -6.06 4.79 7.64
C GLY A 100 -5.36 5.99 8.30
N SER A 101 -6.13 7.02 8.66
CA SER A 101 -5.63 8.22 9.34
C SER A 101 -5.80 8.10 10.86
N ALA A 102 -4.89 8.69 11.63
CA ALA A 102 -5.03 8.74 13.08
C ALA A 102 -5.99 9.86 13.49
N ILE A 103 -7.00 9.57 14.30
CA ILE A 103 -8.04 10.50 14.73
C ILE A 103 -7.98 10.69 16.25
N ALA A 104 -8.28 11.90 16.72
CA ALA A 104 -8.38 12.22 18.13
C ALA A 104 -9.69 11.66 18.74
N GLU A 105 -9.59 10.66 19.62
CA GLU A 105 -10.75 10.11 20.33
C GLU A 105 -11.30 11.05 21.41
N ARG A 106 -10.43 11.92 21.94
CA ARG A 106 -10.75 12.89 22.99
C ARG A 106 -10.25 14.27 22.59
N GLU A 107 -10.91 15.30 23.12
CA GLU A 107 -10.41 16.66 23.03
C GLU A 107 -9.20 16.86 23.96
N GLY A 108 -8.31 17.77 23.59
CA GLY A 108 -7.13 18.07 24.37
C GLY A 108 -6.10 18.89 23.63
N LYS A 109 -5.02 19.22 24.34
CA LYS A 109 -3.88 19.97 23.82
C LYS A 109 -2.72 19.04 23.52
N ILE A 110 -2.07 19.25 22.38
CA ILE A 110 -0.87 18.48 22.02
C ILE A 110 0.30 18.94 22.86
N ILE A 111 0.86 18.02 23.64
CA ILE A 111 2.07 18.26 24.44
C ILE A 111 3.31 18.00 23.58
N TYR A 112 3.29 16.92 22.81
CA TYR A 112 4.44 16.43 22.07
C TYR A 112 3.99 15.75 20.77
N THR A 113 4.70 16.02 19.69
CA THR A 113 4.49 15.40 18.38
C THR A 113 5.83 14.85 17.91
N ASP A 114 5.83 13.59 17.52
CA ASP A 114 6.96 12.89 16.90
C ASP A 114 6.49 12.12 15.68
N ALA A 115 7.43 11.60 14.89
CA ALA A 115 7.12 10.70 13.79
C ALA A 115 6.50 9.38 14.27
N GLU A 116 6.89 8.89 15.46
CA GLU A 116 6.42 7.60 15.98
C GLU A 116 5.17 7.71 16.86
N LYS A 117 4.94 8.85 17.51
CA LYS A 117 3.83 9.01 18.45
C LYS A 117 3.40 10.46 18.62
N ILE A 118 2.13 10.64 18.96
CA ILE A 118 1.54 11.93 19.31
C ILE A 118 1.02 11.85 20.73
N VAL A 119 1.39 12.82 21.57
CA VAL A 119 0.97 12.87 22.97
C VAL A 119 0.00 14.03 23.17
N LEU A 120 -1.22 13.68 23.59
CA LEU A 120 -2.32 14.59 23.84
C LEU A 120 -2.64 14.62 25.33
N SER A 121 -2.89 15.80 25.88
CA SER A 121 -3.41 15.95 27.25
C SER A 121 -4.79 16.57 27.25
N GLY A 122 -5.72 15.93 27.94
CA GLY A 122 -7.10 16.35 28.08
C GLY A 122 -7.69 15.83 29.39
N ASN A 123 -8.47 16.66 30.08
CA ASN A 123 -9.15 16.32 31.34
C ASN A 123 -8.25 15.73 32.44
N GLY A 124 -7.00 16.20 32.53
CA GLY A 124 -6.03 15.75 33.54
C GLY A 124 -5.21 14.51 33.15
N ASP A 125 -5.61 13.78 32.11
CA ASP A 125 -4.89 12.61 31.61
C ASP A 125 -3.99 12.96 30.42
N THR A 126 -2.91 12.17 30.26
CA THR A 126 -2.02 12.23 29.10
C THR A 126 -2.12 10.93 28.31
N ILE A 127 -2.51 11.01 27.05
CA ILE A 127 -2.72 9.88 26.15
C ILE A 127 -1.63 9.90 25.08
N SER A 128 -0.91 8.79 24.94
CA SER A 128 0.07 8.58 23.88
C SER A 128 -0.56 7.75 22.76
N ILE A 129 -0.61 8.30 21.56
CA ILE A 129 -1.16 7.67 20.36
C ILE A 129 0.03 7.25 19.49
N PRO A 130 0.34 5.94 19.36
CA PRO A 130 1.39 5.47 18.48
C PRO A 130 0.96 5.61 17.01
N LEU A 131 1.87 6.06 16.16
CA LEU A 131 1.68 6.15 14.72
C LEU A 131 2.25 4.93 14.02
N VAL A 132 1.60 4.54 12.93
CA VAL A 132 2.07 3.45 12.07
C VAL A 132 3.24 3.95 11.22
N MET A 133 4.42 3.36 11.41
CA MET A 133 5.65 3.73 10.68
C MET A 133 6.18 2.55 9.88
N TYR A 134 6.41 2.75 8.59
CA TYR A 134 7.08 1.80 7.67
C TYR A 134 6.51 0.37 7.71
N GLN A 135 5.20 0.23 7.85
CA GLN A 135 4.56 -1.09 7.87
C GLN A 135 4.20 -1.55 6.46
N ARG A 136 4.24 -2.88 6.27
CA ARG A 136 3.86 -3.53 5.03
C ARG A 136 2.34 -3.77 5.00
N SER A 137 1.71 -3.41 3.90
CA SER A 137 0.34 -3.82 3.60
C SER A 137 0.27 -5.23 2.99
N ASN A 138 -0.93 -5.81 2.96
CA ASN A 138 -1.17 -7.11 2.30
C ASN A 138 -0.80 -7.12 0.81
N LYS A 139 -0.86 -5.96 0.13
CA LYS A 139 -0.49 -5.79 -1.28
C LYS A 139 0.96 -5.33 -1.47
N ASN A 140 1.81 -5.46 -0.45
CA ASN A 140 3.22 -5.01 -0.47
C ASN A 140 3.39 -3.49 -0.66
N THR A 141 2.36 -2.70 -0.35
CA THR A 141 2.46 -1.23 -0.35
C THR A 141 2.91 -0.74 1.01
N TRP A 142 3.41 0.48 1.03
CA TRP A 142 3.85 1.16 2.24
C TRP A 142 2.68 1.75 3.02
N MET A 143 2.61 1.43 4.31
CA MET A 143 1.72 2.03 5.29
C MET A 143 2.53 2.89 6.24
N HIS A 144 2.25 4.19 6.23
CA HIS A 144 2.92 5.15 7.08
C HIS A 144 2.00 6.32 7.36
N GLN A 145 1.99 6.75 8.62
CA GLN A 145 1.20 7.87 9.09
C GLN A 145 2.10 9.08 9.34
N LYS A 146 1.78 10.20 8.71
CA LYS A 146 2.51 11.47 8.85
C LYS A 146 1.74 12.39 9.80
N PRO A 147 2.32 12.79 10.94
CA PRO A 147 1.64 13.72 11.85
C PRO A 147 1.42 15.08 11.17
N GLN A 148 0.19 15.59 11.24
CA GLN A 148 -0.20 16.89 10.66
C GLN A 148 -0.27 18.01 11.71
N VAL A 149 -0.23 17.65 12.99
CA VAL A 149 -0.53 18.56 14.09
C VAL A 149 0.72 19.04 14.82
N HIS A 150 0.79 20.35 15.05
CA HIS A 150 1.90 20.98 15.78
C HIS A 150 1.64 21.04 17.29
N ARG A 151 2.74 21.06 18.05
CA ARG A 151 2.74 21.21 19.50
C ARG A 151 1.95 22.45 19.94
N GLY A 152 1.16 22.31 20.99
CA GLY A 152 0.41 23.42 21.60
C GLY A 152 -0.97 23.69 20.98
N LYS A 153 -1.33 23.06 19.87
CA LYS A 153 -2.67 23.19 19.28
C LYS A 153 -3.71 22.41 20.11
N CYS A 154 -4.86 23.03 20.33
CA CYS A 154 -6.02 22.37 20.93
C CYS A 154 -6.83 21.68 19.84
N LEU A 155 -7.23 20.45 20.11
CA LEU A 155 -7.95 19.59 19.19
C LEU A 155 -9.30 19.20 19.77
N LYS A 156 -10.27 19.01 18.89
CA LYS A 156 -11.58 18.47 19.23
C LYS A 156 -11.62 16.96 18.96
N LYS A 157 -12.52 16.27 19.62
CA LYS A 157 -12.85 14.88 19.29
C LYS A 157 -13.23 14.76 17.80
N GLY A 158 -12.69 13.74 17.13
CA GLY A 158 -12.91 13.48 15.70
C GLY A 158 -11.97 14.24 14.77
N GLN A 159 -11.05 15.07 15.28
CA GLN A 159 -10.08 15.76 14.44
C GLN A 159 -8.92 14.85 14.04
N ILE A 160 -8.45 14.98 12.81
CA ILE A 160 -7.31 14.20 12.28
C ILE A 160 -6.01 14.68 12.91
N LEU A 161 -5.22 13.72 13.38
CA LEU A 161 -3.92 13.90 14.01
C LEU A 161 -2.78 13.65 13.01
N ALA A 162 -2.91 12.57 12.23
CA ALA A 162 -1.93 12.14 11.26
C ALA A 162 -2.63 11.62 10.02
N ASP A 163 -2.13 12.01 8.85
CA ASP A 163 -2.58 11.47 7.57
C ASP A 163 -1.95 10.09 7.36
N GLY A 164 -2.71 9.16 6.78
CA GLY A 164 -2.19 7.89 6.26
C GLY A 164 -1.48 8.02 4.90
N ALA A 165 -1.12 6.87 4.33
CA ALA A 165 -0.31 6.80 3.11
C ALA A 165 -0.97 7.41 1.85
N ALA A 166 -2.30 7.35 1.74
CA ALA A 166 -3.07 7.87 0.60
C ALA A 166 -4.07 8.96 1.01
N THR A 167 -3.68 9.77 2.00
CA THR A 167 -4.50 10.89 2.48
C THR A 167 -3.62 12.11 2.65
N VAL A 168 -4.18 13.29 2.38
CA VAL A 168 -3.51 14.56 2.59
C VAL A 168 -4.49 15.50 3.25
N GLY A 169 -4.12 16.13 4.36
CA GLY A 169 -4.95 17.07 5.10
C GLY A 169 -6.35 16.54 5.38
N GLY A 170 -6.48 15.25 5.71
CA GLY A 170 -7.76 14.61 6.01
C GLY A 170 -8.63 14.20 4.84
N GLU A 171 -8.18 14.38 3.60
CA GLU A 171 -8.91 14.00 2.39
C GLU A 171 -8.21 12.83 1.70
N LEU A 172 -9.00 12.00 1.04
CA LEU A 172 -8.49 10.90 0.23
C LEU A 172 -7.68 11.45 -0.96
N ALA A 173 -6.44 10.99 -1.09
CA ALA A 173 -5.47 11.44 -2.07
C ALA A 173 -4.80 10.22 -2.72
N LEU A 174 -5.54 9.58 -3.64
CA LEU A 174 -5.11 8.34 -4.31
C LEU A 174 -3.98 8.56 -5.33
N GLY A 175 -3.70 9.81 -5.73
CA GLY A 175 -2.73 10.12 -6.77
C GLY A 175 -2.23 11.56 -6.73
N LYS A 176 -1.96 12.10 -7.92
CA LYS A 176 -1.37 13.41 -8.17
C LYS A 176 -2.11 14.15 -9.29
N ASN A 177 -2.24 15.47 -9.17
CA ASN A 177 -2.76 16.31 -10.24
C ASN A 177 -1.65 16.59 -11.25
N VAL A 178 -1.94 16.43 -12.54
CA VAL A 178 -0.98 16.67 -13.63
C VAL A 178 -1.63 17.50 -14.73
N SER A 179 -0.82 18.31 -15.42
CA SER A 179 -1.26 19.05 -16.60
C SER A 179 -1.36 18.09 -17.78
N VAL A 180 -2.55 18.01 -18.38
CA VAL A 180 -2.84 17.12 -19.50
C VAL A 180 -3.26 17.96 -20.71
N ALA A 181 -2.75 17.61 -21.89
CA ALA A 181 -3.16 18.18 -23.16
C ALA A 181 -3.76 17.07 -24.04
N TYR A 182 -4.93 17.35 -24.64
CA TYR A 182 -5.57 16.45 -25.59
C TYR A 182 -5.17 16.84 -27.01
N MET A 183 -4.18 16.14 -27.57
CA MET A 183 -3.75 16.29 -28.96
C MET A 183 -3.08 15.00 -29.45
N PRO A 184 -3.20 14.63 -30.73
CA PRO A 184 -2.39 13.56 -31.31
C PRO A 184 -0.91 13.99 -31.32
N TRP A 185 0.00 13.09 -30.92
CA TRP A 185 1.43 13.38 -30.88
C TRP A 185 2.24 12.26 -31.53
N GLU A 186 2.58 12.43 -32.81
CA GLU A 186 3.47 11.55 -33.58
C GLU A 186 3.13 10.03 -33.50
N GLY A 187 1.88 9.69 -33.19
CA GLY A 187 1.43 8.31 -33.00
C GLY A 187 1.80 7.67 -31.65
N TYR A 188 2.54 8.36 -30.78
CA TYR A 188 2.91 7.83 -29.45
C TYR A 188 1.72 7.67 -28.50
N ASN A 189 0.63 8.42 -28.75
CA ASN A 189 -0.63 8.28 -28.03
C ASN A 189 -1.73 7.59 -28.86
N SER A 190 -1.32 6.63 -29.71
CA SER A 190 -2.27 5.79 -30.43
C SER A 190 -3.07 4.91 -29.46
N GLU A 191 -4.36 4.71 -29.77
CA GLU A 191 -5.32 3.97 -28.93
C GLU A 191 -5.41 4.56 -27.51
N ASP A 192 -5.06 3.79 -26.48
CA ASP A 192 -5.09 4.17 -25.07
C ASP A 192 -3.68 4.45 -24.50
N ALA A 193 -2.67 4.58 -25.37
CA ALA A 193 -1.31 4.90 -24.94
C ALA A 193 -1.21 6.33 -24.40
N VAL A 194 -0.50 6.49 -23.28
CA VAL A 194 -0.29 7.79 -22.64
C VAL A 194 1.17 8.18 -22.80
N LEU A 195 1.40 9.30 -23.48
CA LEU A 195 2.71 9.93 -23.56
C LEU A 195 2.95 10.74 -22.28
N ILE A 196 4.05 10.45 -21.59
CA ILE A 196 4.44 11.12 -20.35
C ILE A 196 5.67 11.99 -20.55
N SER A 197 5.71 13.13 -19.86
CA SER A 197 6.92 13.96 -19.79
C SER A 197 7.93 13.34 -18.83
N GLU A 198 9.21 13.38 -19.19
CA GLU A 198 10.32 12.97 -18.31
C GLU A 198 10.33 13.73 -16.97
N ARG A 199 9.75 14.93 -16.94
CA ARG A 199 9.58 15.70 -15.70
C ARG A 199 8.88 14.89 -14.61
N LEU A 200 7.91 14.03 -14.97
CA LEU A 200 7.21 13.19 -14.01
C LEU A 200 8.13 12.18 -13.30
N VAL A 201 9.24 11.80 -13.94
CA VAL A 201 10.26 10.91 -13.40
C VAL A 201 11.27 11.69 -12.57
N TYR A 202 11.78 12.81 -13.08
CA TYR A 202 12.77 13.63 -12.35
C TYR A 202 12.21 14.27 -11.07
N ASP A 203 10.93 14.64 -11.07
CA ASP A 203 10.26 15.24 -9.91
C ASP A 203 9.67 14.19 -8.94
N ASP A 204 9.93 12.89 -9.16
CA ASP A 204 9.43 11.78 -8.33
C ASP A 204 7.89 11.79 -8.12
N ILE A 205 7.13 12.28 -9.10
CA ILE A 205 5.68 12.53 -8.95
C ILE A 205 4.90 11.24 -8.73
N TYR A 206 5.20 10.21 -9.53
CA TYR A 206 4.53 8.90 -9.43
C TYR A 206 5.39 7.84 -8.72
N THR A 207 6.41 8.26 -7.97
CA THR A 207 7.26 7.35 -7.21
C THR A 207 6.50 6.76 -6.02
N SER A 208 6.46 5.43 -5.91
CA SER A 208 5.80 4.70 -4.82
C SER A 208 6.77 3.81 -4.05
N PHE A 209 6.44 3.52 -2.79
CA PHE A 209 7.24 2.63 -1.94
C PHE A 209 6.59 1.26 -1.81
N HIS A 210 7.38 0.22 -2.07
CA HIS A 210 6.97 -1.16 -1.94
C HIS A 210 7.81 -1.89 -0.89
N ILE A 211 7.13 -2.56 0.04
CA ILE A 211 7.77 -3.36 1.07
C ILE A 211 7.48 -4.83 0.78
N ARG A 212 8.53 -5.57 0.42
CA ARG A 212 8.45 -7.01 0.17
C ARG A 212 9.05 -7.76 1.33
N LYS A 213 8.34 -8.82 1.75
CA LYS A 213 8.81 -9.72 2.76
C LYS A 213 9.44 -10.96 2.13
N TYR A 214 10.68 -11.27 2.49
CA TYR A 214 11.37 -12.51 2.16
C TYR A 214 11.59 -13.33 3.43
N GLU A 215 11.19 -14.60 3.38
CA GLU A 215 11.29 -15.51 4.51
C GLU A 215 12.06 -16.76 4.09
N ILE A 216 12.95 -17.20 4.97
CA ILE A 216 13.60 -18.50 4.86
C ILE A 216 13.49 -19.22 6.20
N GLN A 217 13.26 -20.52 6.11
CA GLN A 217 13.21 -21.43 7.24
C GLN A 217 14.41 -22.37 7.21
N THR A 218 14.95 -22.62 8.39
CA THR A 218 15.94 -23.68 8.60
C THR A 218 15.23 -24.93 9.06
N HIS A 219 15.59 -26.09 8.50
CA HIS A 219 15.06 -27.38 8.92
C HIS A 219 16.16 -28.31 9.42
N VAL A 220 15.78 -29.31 10.24
CA VAL A 220 16.67 -30.42 10.55
C VAL A 220 16.40 -31.51 9.52
N THR A 221 17.37 -31.76 8.65
CA THR A 221 17.27 -32.82 7.65
C THR A 221 17.80 -34.14 8.21
N SER A 222 17.51 -35.26 7.53
CA SER A 222 18.07 -36.57 7.89
C SER A 222 19.60 -36.62 7.80
N GLN A 223 20.22 -35.72 7.03
CA GLN A 223 21.66 -35.61 6.87
C GLN A 223 22.32 -34.59 7.80
N GLY A 224 21.53 -33.93 8.65
CA GLY A 224 21.99 -32.97 9.66
C GLY A 224 21.15 -31.68 9.69
N PRO A 225 21.37 -30.83 10.70
CA PRO A 225 20.71 -29.53 10.80
C PRO A 225 21.23 -28.55 9.74
N GLU A 226 20.33 -27.83 9.10
CA GLU A 226 20.69 -26.67 8.27
C GLU A 226 21.31 -25.57 9.14
N ARG A 227 22.37 -24.94 8.66
CA ARG A 227 23.10 -23.90 9.39
C ARG A 227 23.05 -22.58 8.63
N ILE A 228 22.86 -21.50 9.39
CA ILE A 228 22.99 -20.14 8.86
C ILE A 228 24.45 -19.72 9.08
N THR A 229 25.10 -19.26 8.03
CA THR A 229 26.50 -18.84 8.06
C THR A 229 26.79 -17.83 6.96
N ASN A 230 27.77 -16.97 7.17
CA ASN A 230 28.31 -16.07 6.15
C ASN A 230 29.35 -16.75 5.24
N GLU A 231 29.93 -17.86 5.69
CA GLU A 231 30.92 -18.64 4.93
C GLU A 231 30.21 -19.64 4.03
N ILE A 232 29.93 -19.22 2.79
CA ILE A 232 29.29 -20.06 1.79
C ILE A 232 30.31 -20.46 0.72
N PRO A 233 30.61 -21.76 0.54
CA PRO A 233 31.54 -22.20 -0.48
C PRO A 233 30.96 -21.95 -1.89
N HIS A 234 31.86 -21.72 -2.85
CA HIS A 234 31.54 -21.53 -4.28
C HIS A 234 30.76 -20.26 -4.63
N LEU A 235 30.52 -19.35 -3.68
CA LEU A 235 29.90 -18.06 -3.96
C LEU A 235 30.93 -16.93 -3.99
N GLU A 236 30.74 -15.98 -4.90
CA GLU A 236 31.60 -14.82 -4.98
C GLU A 236 31.49 -13.95 -3.72
N PRO A 237 32.62 -13.46 -3.17
CA PRO A 237 32.61 -12.58 -1.98
C PRO A 237 31.75 -11.33 -2.16
N TYR A 238 31.61 -10.85 -3.40
CA TYR A 238 30.78 -9.70 -3.74
C TYR A 238 29.30 -9.90 -3.36
N LEU A 239 28.74 -11.09 -3.57
CA LEU A 239 27.34 -11.40 -3.23
C LEU A 239 27.11 -11.56 -1.73
N LEU A 240 28.19 -11.78 -0.97
CA LEU A 240 28.19 -11.97 0.48
C LEU A 240 28.51 -10.67 1.26
N ARG A 241 28.89 -9.60 0.56
CA ARG A 241 29.35 -8.32 1.16
C ARG A 241 28.38 -7.70 2.18
N ASN A 242 27.09 -7.98 2.01
CA ASN A 242 26.02 -7.39 2.81
C ASN A 242 25.66 -8.23 4.04
N LEU A 243 26.26 -9.41 4.22
CA LEU A 243 25.99 -10.30 5.36
C LEU A 243 26.79 -9.90 6.60
N ASP A 244 26.18 -10.06 7.76
CA ASP A 244 26.82 -9.98 9.06
C ASP A 244 27.60 -11.26 9.40
N ARG A 245 28.21 -11.29 10.60
CA ARG A 245 28.96 -12.45 11.11
C ARG A 245 28.09 -13.72 11.27
N ASN A 246 26.77 -13.57 11.32
CA ASN A 246 25.82 -14.67 11.49
C ASN A 246 25.28 -15.18 10.15
N GLY A 247 25.68 -14.58 9.01
CA GLY A 247 25.13 -14.91 7.70
C GLY A 247 23.79 -14.26 7.39
N ILE A 248 23.45 -13.15 8.05
CA ILE A 248 22.21 -12.40 7.88
C ILE A 248 22.52 -11.03 7.32
N VAL A 249 21.79 -10.57 6.29
CA VAL A 249 21.96 -9.22 5.76
C VAL A 249 21.90 -8.14 6.85
N MET A 250 22.78 -7.15 6.76
CA MET A 250 22.81 -6.02 7.68
C MET A 250 21.62 -5.06 7.43
N LEU A 251 21.10 -4.49 8.51
CA LEU A 251 20.06 -3.47 8.45
C LEU A 251 20.59 -2.22 7.73
N GLY A 252 19.77 -1.66 6.83
CA GLY A 252 20.13 -0.48 6.05
C GLY A 252 21.01 -0.74 4.83
N SER A 253 21.46 -1.97 4.60
CA SER A 253 22.22 -2.34 3.39
C SER A 253 21.39 -2.16 2.13
N TRP A 254 22.05 -1.70 1.06
CA TRP A 254 21.51 -1.70 -0.28
C TRP A 254 21.78 -3.04 -0.93
N VAL A 255 20.73 -3.71 -1.39
CA VAL A 255 20.81 -5.05 -1.99
C VAL A 255 20.31 -5.03 -3.42
N GLU A 256 21.01 -5.78 -4.26
CA GLU A 256 20.72 -5.93 -5.68
C GLU A 256 20.34 -7.37 -6.02
N THR A 257 19.87 -7.57 -7.25
CA THR A 257 19.48 -8.89 -7.73
C THR A 257 20.66 -9.87 -7.59
N GLY A 258 20.40 -11.03 -6.98
CA GLY A 258 21.42 -12.05 -6.75
C GLY A 258 22.17 -11.93 -5.42
N ASP A 259 22.14 -10.78 -4.75
CA ASP A 259 22.75 -10.63 -3.42
C ASP A 259 22.11 -11.61 -2.42
N VAL A 260 22.94 -12.15 -1.53
CA VAL A 260 22.48 -13.07 -0.49
C VAL A 260 21.89 -12.28 0.67
N LEU A 261 20.61 -12.51 0.96
CA LEU A 261 19.93 -11.95 2.11
C LEU A 261 20.16 -12.79 3.37
N VAL A 262 20.15 -14.11 3.24
CA VAL A 262 20.43 -15.03 4.35
C VAL A 262 21.24 -16.19 3.81
N GLY A 263 22.43 -16.38 4.37
CA GLY A 263 23.30 -17.48 4.04
C GLY A 263 22.84 -18.75 4.74
N LYS A 264 22.44 -19.76 3.97
CA LYS A 264 21.97 -21.06 4.48
C LYS A 264 22.71 -22.19 3.79
N LEU A 265 23.22 -23.10 4.60
CA LEU A 265 23.86 -24.34 4.15
C LEU A 265 23.05 -25.54 4.60
N THR A 266 22.71 -26.40 3.64
CA THR A 266 22.11 -27.70 3.92
C THR A 266 23.19 -28.76 3.86
N PRO A 267 23.42 -29.53 4.94
CA PRO A 267 24.40 -30.61 4.92
C PRO A 267 23.97 -31.65 3.88
N GLN A 268 24.89 -32.03 3.02
CA GLN A 268 24.69 -33.08 2.03
C GLN A 268 25.74 -34.16 2.24
N THR A 269 25.30 -35.36 2.61
CA THR A 269 26.14 -36.54 2.57
C THR A 269 26.33 -36.89 1.09
N ALA A 270 27.41 -36.41 0.50
CA ALA A 270 27.78 -36.75 -0.86
C ALA A 270 28.02 -38.26 -0.94
N LYS A 271 27.08 -39.00 -1.53
CA LYS A 271 27.40 -40.33 -2.05
C LYS A 271 28.22 -40.08 -3.30
N GLU A 272 29.51 -40.42 -3.27
CA GLU A 272 30.40 -40.30 -4.45
C GLU A 272 29.76 -40.93 -5.71
N SER A 273 28.87 -41.92 -5.55
CA SER A 273 28.13 -42.64 -6.61
C SER A 273 27.08 -41.83 -7.39
N SER A 274 26.69 -40.63 -6.96
CA SER A 274 25.69 -39.84 -7.68
C SER A 274 26.25 -38.89 -8.74
N TYR A 275 27.58 -38.72 -8.82
CA TYR A 275 28.20 -37.85 -9.81
C TYR A 275 28.55 -38.61 -11.08
N ALA A 276 28.38 -37.94 -12.22
CA ALA A 276 28.77 -38.48 -13.52
C ALA A 276 30.29 -38.78 -13.53
N PRO A 277 30.73 -39.83 -14.25
CA PRO A 277 32.15 -40.18 -14.31
C PRO A 277 33.04 -39.04 -14.82
N GLU A 278 32.52 -38.16 -15.69
CA GLU A 278 33.21 -36.96 -16.19
C GLU A 278 33.48 -35.95 -15.06
N ASP A 279 32.49 -35.72 -14.17
CA ASP A 279 32.62 -34.82 -13.01
C ASP A 279 33.64 -35.35 -11.99
N ARG A 280 33.68 -36.68 -11.81
CA ARG A 280 34.67 -37.32 -10.93
C ARG A 280 36.10 -37.15 -11.46
N LEU A 281 36.28 -37.32 -12.78
CA LEU A 281 37.58 -37.14 -13.42
C LEU A 281 38.06 -35.69 -13.32
N LEU A 282 37.20 -34.72 -13.62
CA LEU A 282 37.51 -33.29 -13.48
C LEU A 282 37.93 -32.92 -12.05
N ARG A 283 37.24 -33.46 -11.05
CA ARG A 283 37.59 -33.22 -9.63
C ARG A 283 38.92 -33.85 -9.23
N ALA A 284 39.22 -35.05 -9.72
CA ALA A 284 40.48 -35.73 -9.44
C ALA A 284 41.67 -34.96 -10.06
N ILE A 285 41.49 -34.39 -11.25
CA ILE A 285 42.51 -33.59 -11.94
C ILE A 285 42.72 -32.23 -11.24
N LEU A 286 41.63 -31.56 -10.82
CA LEU A 286 41.67 -30.22 -10.24
C LEU A 286 41.87 -30.21 -8.70
N GLY A 287 41.90 -31.36 -8.04
CA GLY A 287 42.06 -31.47 -6.59
C GLY A 287 40.92 -30.83 -5.78
N ILE A 288 39.73 -30.65 -6.39
CA ILE A 288 38.59 -29.98 -5.76
C ILE A 288 37.94 -30.93 -4.76
N GLN A 289 38.06 -30.62 -3.47
CA GLN A 289 37.38 -31.36 -2.41
C GLN A 289 35.86 -31.28 -2.55
N VAL A 290 35.18 -32.40 -2.31
CA VAL A 290 33.72 -32.47 -2.36
C VAL A 290 33.14 -31.59 -1.25
N SER A 291 32.36 -30.56 -1.63
CA SER A 291 31.63 -29.78 -0.65
C SER A 291 30.59 -30.66 0.03
N THR A 292 30.70 -30.76 1.35
CA THR A 292 29.79 -31.53 2.21
C THR A 292 28.48 -30.81 2.49
N ALA A 293 28.29 -29.63 1.90
CA ALA A 293 27.13 -28.78 2.08
C ALA A 293 26.68 -28.17 0.75
N LYS A 294 25.37 -28.21 0.50
CA LYS A 294 24.73 -27.54 -0.62
C LYS A 294 24.30 -26.14 -0.19
N GLU A 295 24.57 -25.16 -1.04
CA GLU A 295 24.05 -23.80 -0.89
C GLU A 295 22.53 -23.78 -1.05
N THR A 296 21.81 -23.35 -0.01
CA THR A 296 20.34 -23.16 -0.02
C THR A 296 19.96 -21.78 0.48
N CYS A 297 20.77 -20.78 0.10
CA CYS A 297 20.66 -19.41 0.57
C CYS A 297 19.41 -18.69 0.05
N LEU A 298 18.94 -17.71 0.82
CA LEU A 298 17.93 -16.75 0.39
C LEU A 298 18.62 -15.66 -0.43
N LYS A 299 18.43 -15.68 -1.75
CA LYS A 299 18.91 -14.64 -2.67
C LYS A 299 17.78 -13.69 -3.04
N LEU A 300 18.12 -12.43 -3.32
CA LEU A 300 17.13 -11.47 -3.82
C LEU A 300 16.70 -11.89 -5.24
N PRO A 301 15.38 -12.02 -5.51
CA PRO A 301 14.89 -12.48 -6.81
C PRO A 301 15.20 -11.47 -7.93
N ILE A 302 15.12 -11.97 -9.17
CA ILE A 302 15.42 -11.20 -10.37
C ILE A 302 14.53 -9.95 -10.45
N GLY A 303 15.16 -8.80 -10.73
CA GLY A 303 14.50 -7.50 -10.83
C GLY A 303 14.24 -6.83 -9.47
N GLY A 304 14.63 -7.47 -8.36
CA GLY A 304 14.62 -6.86 -7.04
C GLY A 304 15.84 -5.96 -6.85
N ARG A 305 15.61 -4.75 -6.33
CA ARG A 305 16.62 -3.87 -5.74
C ARG A 305 15.98 -3.05 -4.63
N GLY A 306 16.73 -2.75 -3.58
CA GLY A 306 16.21 -1.88 -2.53
C GLY A 306 17.03 -1.90 -1.26
N ARG A 307 16.49 -1.24 -0.23
CA ARG A 307 17.13 -1.12 1.08
C ARG A 307 16.47 -2.05 2.09
N VAL A 308 17.30 -2.70 2.90
CA VAL A 308 16.81 -3.56 3.98
C VAL A 308 16.34 -2.68 5.14
N ILE A 309 15.03 -2.71 5.42
CA ILE A 309 14.41 -1.86 6.45
C ILE A 309 14.26 -2.55 7.81
N ASP A 310 14.03 -3.86 7.81
CA ASP A 310 13.77 -4.64 9.02
C ASP A 310 14.35 -6.05 8.86
N VAL A 311 14.82 -6.61 9.95
CA VAL A 311 15.38 -7.96 10.04
C VAL A 311 14.91 -8.55 11.36
N ARG A 312 14.03 -9.54 11.27
CA ARG A 312 13.56 -10.29 12.44
C ARG A 312 14.00 -11.73 12.30
N TRP A 313 14.48 -12.29 13.40
CA TRP A 313 14.75 -13.72 13.50
C TRP A 313 14.15 -14.21 14.81
N GLY A 314 13.51 -15.37 14.75
CA GLY A 314 12.87 -15.96 15.92
C GLY A 314 12.98 -17.47 15.88
N GLN A 315 13.23 -18.06 17.05
CA GLN A 315 13.19 -19.50 17.25
C GLN A 315 11.79 -19.89 17.73
N LYS A 316 10.99 -20.53 16.87
CA LYS A 316 9.74 -21.14 17.34
C LYS A 316 10.10 -22.37 18.17
N ARG A 317 9.64 -22.47 19.43
CA ARG A 317 9.74 -23.73 20.19
C ARG A 317 9.02 -24.81 19.38
N GLY A 318 9.78 -25.75 18.82
CA GLY A 318 9.29 -26.87 18.00
C GLY A 318 9.36 -26.71 16.47
N VAL A 319 9.81 -25.57 15.92
CA VAL A 319 10.05 -25.40 14.47
C VAL A 319 11.26 -24.48 14.26
N PRO A 320 12.27 -24.84 13.44
CA PRO A 320 13.50 -24.08 13.42
C PRO A 320 13.34 -22.77 12.63
N PHE A 321 14.25 -21.84 12.95
CA PHE A 321 14.22 -20.39 12.75
C PHE A 321 13.43 -19.85 11.56
N ILE A 322 12.57 -18.87 11.85
CA ILE A 322 11.93 -18.02 10.84
C ILE A 322 12.69 -16.69 10.83
N ILE A 323 13.32 -16.36 9.70
CA ILE A 323 13.81 -15.01 9.45
C ILE A 323 12.74 -14.28 8.63
N GLN A 324 12.07 -13.31 9.24
CA GLN A 324 11.16 -12.40 8.55
C GLN A 324 11.96 -11.14 8.18
N LYS A 325 12.14 -10.89 6.89
CA LYS A 325 12.59 -9.60 6.36
C LYS A 325 11.48 -9.05 5.51
#